data_AF-A0A0Q6BTV8-F1
#
_entry.id   AF-A0A0Q6BTV8-F1
#
_cell.length_a   1.000
_cell.length_b   1.000
_cell.length_c   1.000
_cell.angle_alpha   90.00
_cell.angle_beta   90.00
_cell.angle_gamma   90.00
#
_symmetry.space_group_name_H-M   'P 1'
#
loop_
_entity.id
_entity.type
_entity.pdbx_description
1 polymer ?
#
loop_
_entity_poly.entity_id
_entity_poly.type
_entity_poly.pdbx_seq_one_letter_code
_entity_poly.pdbx_strand_id
1 'polypeptide(L)'
;MFEFLKKLKPKAGSDEISKTRDGIELDALRAAHEAATAERVDRLLAGAEDAEILAIETRIEAARIAVDRAEVVIADLDRRYAEAAEAERMRAEQAKFDAIVEKIESARAEWDAEYATHATALAKLCEKMKAADFSYNDTLRHVMMGMYVCDTSRWKDNYDRSWAAVTLPAVEGFPGWGSYYDTVAENKAYHASMQS
;
A
#
# COMPACT_ATOMS: atom_id res chain seq x y z
N MET A 1 11.07 -29.99 35.12
CA MET A 1 12.24 -29.18 34.71
C MET A 1 11.87 -27.96 33.85
N PHE A 2 10.74 -27.89 33.14
CA PHE A 2 10.32 -26.63 32.49
C PHE A 2 8.80 -26.42 32.64
N GLU A 3 8.29 -26.46 33.87
CA GLU A 3 6.84 -26.34 34.14
C GLU A 3 6.26 -24.97 33.73
N PHE A 4 7.12 -23.95 33.58
CA PHE A 4 6.70 -22.65 33.05
C PHE A 4 6.30 -22.71 31.57
N LEU A 5 6.83 -23.66 30.76
CA LEU A 5 6.42 -23.82 29.37
C LEU A 5 4.97 -24.27 29.24
N LYS A 6 4.45 -25.06 30.19
CA LYS A 6 3.02 -25.41 30.25
C LYS A 6 2.13 -24.19 30.52
N LYS A 7 2.69 -23.13 31.11
CA LYS A 7 1.98 -21.87 31.37
C LYS A 7 2.03 -20.92 30.17
N LEU A 8 2.91 -21.16 29.19
CA LEU A 8 2.99 -20.36 27.98
C LEU A 8 1.75 -20.64 27.12
N LYS A 9 0.90 -19.64 26.92
CA LYS A 9 -0.32 -19.80 26.14
C LYS A 9 0.02 -20.06 24.66
N PRO A 10 -0.81 -20.82 23.92
CA PRO A 10 -0.59 -21.08 22.48
C PRO A 10 -0.55 -19.83 21.59
N LYS A 11 -1.00 -18.68 22.10
CA LYS A 11 -1.01 -17.37 21.41
C LYS A 11 -0.35 -16.28 22.27
N ALA A 12 0.67 -16.64 23.03
CA ALA A 12 1.48 -15.66 23.76
C ALA A 12 2.03 -14.62 22.78
N GLY A 13 2.04 -13.35 23.19
CA GLY A 13 2.64 -12.27 22.40
C GLY A 13 4.15 -12.36 22.37
N SER A 14 4.80 -11.59 21.48
CA SER A 14 6.26 -11.57 21.34
C SER A 14 6.96 -11.25 22.68
N ASP A 15 6.45 -10.30 23.45
CA ASP A 15 6.96 -9.92 24.77
C ASP A 15 6.91 -11.04 25.82
N GLU A 16 5.83 -11.81 25.86
CA GLU A 16 5.66 -12.92 26.81
C GLU A 16 6.63 -14.07 26.49
N ILE A 17 6.85 -14.32 25.20
CA ILE A 17 7.78 -15.32 24.70
C ILE A 17 9.21 -14.90 25.05
N SER A 18 9.59 -13.64 24.81
CA SER A 18 10.93 -13.12 25.16
C SER A 18 11.21 -13.28 26.66
N LYS A 19 10.29 -12.85 27.52
CA LYS A 19 10.46 -12.99 28.99
C LYS A 19 10.63 -14.44 29.42
N THR A 20 9.93 -15.36 28.76
CA THR A 20 10.02 -16.78 29.07
C THR A 20 11.37 -17.35 28.64
N ARG A 21 11.87 -16.92 27.48
CA ARG A 21 13.19 -17.28 26.98
C ARG A 21 14.30 -16.77 27.89
N ASP A 22 14.21 -15.52 28.32
CA ASP A 22 15.21 -14.88 29.19
C ASP A 22 15.30 -15.54 30.57
N GLY A 23 14.24 -16.24 31.01
CA GLY A 23 14.25 -17.03 32.24
C GLY A 23 14.97 -18.38 32.14
N ILE A 24 15.49 -18.75 30.95
CA ILE A 24 16.26 -19.98 30.75
C ILE A 24 17.74 -19.69 30.93
N GLU A 25 18.26 -20.07 32.10
CA GLU A 25 19.68 -19.94 32.47
C GLU A 25 20.55 -21.02 31.81
N LEU A 26 20.65 -21.01 30.47
CA LEU A 26 21.40 -22.01 29.70
C LEU A 26 22.88 -22.09 30.11
N ASP A 27 23.50 -20.93 30.34
CA ASP A 27 24.92 -20.86 30.72
C ASP A 27 25.16 -21.46 32.10
N ALA A 28 24.22 -21.30 33.04
CA ALA A 28 24.28 -21.95 34.35
C ALA A 28 24.16 -23.47 34.24
N LEU A 29 23.31 -23.98 33.33
CA LEU A 29 23.18 -25.42 33.08
C LEU A 29 24.46 -26.00 32.46
N ARG A 30 25.08 -25.29 31.51
CA ARG A 30 26.36 -25.67 30.92
C ARG A 30 27.48 -25.68 31.96
N ALA A 31 27.58 -24.63 32.78
CA ALA A 31 28.54 -24.56 33.88
C ALA A 31 28.35 -25.70 34.89
N ALA A 32 27.11 -26.10 35.20
CA ALA A 32 26.83 -27.23 36.07
C ALA A 32 27.28 -28.58 35.47
N HIS A 33 27.10 -28.76 34.15
CA HIS A 33 27.60 -29.94 33.44
C HIS A 33 29.14 -30.01 33.42
N GLU A 34 29.80 -28.88 33.14
CA GLU A 34 31.26 -28.77 33.18
C GLU A 34 31.81 -29.03 34.58
N ALA A 35 31.18 -28.47 35.62
CA ALA A 35 31.56 -28.68 37.01
C ALA A 35 31.44 -30.17 37.41
N ALA A 36 30.35 -30.85 37.04
CA ALA A 36 30.18 -32.28 37.31
C ALA A 36 31.22 -33.13 36.55
N THR A 37 31.60 -32.72 35.33
CA THR A 37 32.63 -33.40 34.55
C THR A 37 34.01 -33.24 35.18
N ALA A 38 34.35 -32.03 35.65
CA ALA A 38 35.57 -31.77 36.39
C ALA A 38 35.64 -32.57 37.70
N GLU A 39 34.53 -32.59 38.45
CA GLU A 39 34.39 -33.38 39.69
C GLU A 39 34.66 -34.88 39.45
N ARG A 40 34.16 -35.44 38.33
CA ARG A 40 34.45 -36.84 37.95
C ARG A 40 35.93 -37.07 37.73
N VAL A 41 36.61 -36.16 37.02
CA VAL A 41 38.05 -36.27 36.74
C VAL A 41 38.84 -36.24 38.04
N ASP A 42 38.54 -35.29 38.93
CA ASP A 42 39.23 -35.15 40.21
C ASP A 42 39.04 -36.39 41.10
N ARG A 43 37.82 -36.95 41.14
CA ARG A 43 37.50 -38.15 41.92
C ARG A 43 38.15 -39.41 41.37
N LEU A 44 38.24 -39.55 40.05
CA LEU A 44 38.98 -40.65 39.42
C LEU A 44 40.47 -40.59 39.76
N LEU A 45 41.07 -39.39 39.74
CA LEU A 45 42.47 -39.19 40.10
C LEU A 45 42.74 -39.43 41.59
N ALA A 46 41.77 -39.14 42.45
CA ALA A 46 41.85 -39.40 43.89
C ALA A 46 41.63 -40.87 44.27
N GLY A 47 41.31 -41.75 43.31
CA GLY A 47 41.03 -43.17 43.57
C GLY A 47 39.72 -43.40 44.31
N ALA A 48 38.70 -42.57 44.05
CA ALA A 48 37.38 -42.73 44.63
C ALA A 48 36.73 -44.08 44.27
N GLU A 49 35.83 -44.56 45.12
CA GLU A 49 35.12 -45.81 44.90
C GLU A 49 34.17 -45.74 43.69
N ASP A 50 33.97 -46.88 43.02
CA ASP A 50 33.10 -46.98 41.83
C ASP A 50 31.69 -46.44 42.05
N ALA A 51 31.14 -46.59 43.27
CA ALA A 51 29.83 -46.07 43.63
C ALA A 51 29.75 -44.54 43.60
N GLU A 52 30.82 -43.84 44.00
CA GLU A 52 30.90 -42.38 43.92
C GLU A 52 30.99 -41.91 42.47
N ILE A 53 31.81 -42.59 41.66
CA ILE A 53 31.98 -42.29 40.24
C ILE A 53 30.65 -42.47 39.49
N LEU A 54 29.93 -43.57 39.74
CA LEU A 54 28.63 -43.82 39.12
C LEU A 54 27.59 -42.75 39.48
N ALA A 55 27.60 -42.28 40.73
CA ALA A 55 26.71 -41.19 41.16
C ALA A 55 27.01 -39.88 40.42
N ILE A 56 28.29 -39.57 40.19
CA ILE A 56 28.71 -38.39 39.42
C ILE A 56 28.35 -38.55 37.94
N GLU A 57 28.57 -39.74 37.34
CA GLU A 57 28.16 -40.01 35.96
C GLU A 57 26.65 -39.85 35.75
N THR A 58 25.86 -40.31 36.71
CA THR A 58 24.40 -40.11 36.70
C THR A 58 24.04 -38.61 36.73
N ARG A 59 24.78 -37.80 37.51
CA ARG A 59 24.62 -36.34 37.55
C ARG A 59 25.05 -35.68 36.23
N ILE A 60 26.15 -36.11 35.63
CA ILE A 60 26.62 -35.60 34.33
C ILE A 60 25.56 -35.87 33.26
N GLU A 61 25.04 -37.09 33.19
CA GLU A 61 24.01 -37.47 32.22
C GLU A 61 22.73 -36.64 32.43
N ALA A 62 22.30 -36.46 33.68
CA ALA A 62 21.16 -35.60 34.01
C ALA A 62 21.40 -34.13 33.59
N ALA A 63 22.61 -33.60 33.81
CA ALA A 63 22.98 -32.24 33.42
C ALA A 63 23.04 -32.09 31.89
N ARG A 64 23.57 -33.08 31.16
CA ARG A 64 23.59 -33.11 29.69
C ARG A 64 22.18 -33.07 29.12
N ILE A 65 21.31 -33.97 29.59
CA ILE A 65 19.89 -33.99 29.19
C ILE A 65 19.22 -32.64 29.48
N ALA A 66 19.63 -31.95 30.56
CA ALA A 66 19.10 -30.64 30.90
C ALA A 66 19.54 -29.53 29.94
N VAL A 67 20.81 -29.52 29.55
CA VAL A 67 21.35 -28.61 28.52
C VAL A 67 20.65 -28.87 27.19
N ASP A 68 20.61 -30.11 26.70
CA ASP A 68 19.99 -30.45 25.41
C ASP A 68 18.53 -30.01 25.34
N ARG A 69 17.77 -30.25 26.43
CA ARG A 69 16.37 -29.81 26.50
C ARG A 69 16.24 -28.30 26.54
N ALA A 70 17.11 -27.59 27.25
CA ALA A 70 17.10 -26.14 27.30
C ALA A 70 17.36 -25.55 25.91
N GLU A 71 18.32 -26.09 25.16
CA GLU A 71 18.65 -25.65 23.80
C GLU A 71 17.48 -25.84 22.84
N VAL A 72 16.84 -27.01 22.87
CA VAL A 72 15.65 -27.29 22.05
C VAL A 72 14.50 -26.33 22.40
N VAL A 73 14.29 -26.07 23.69
CA VAL A 73 13.24 -25.14 24.14
C VAL A 73 13.53 -23.72 23.67
N ILE A 74 14.78 -23.25 23.80
CA ILE A 74 15.18 -21.91 23.33
C ILE A 74 14.95 -21.79 21.82
N ALA A 75 15.33 -22.80 21.03
CA ALA A 75 15.12 -22.79 19.59
C ALA A 75 13.62 -22.73 19.22
N ASP A 76 12.74 -23.46 19.94
CA ASP A 76 11.29 -23.38 19.72
C ASP A 76 10.72 -22.02 20.13
N LEU A 77 11.19 -21.43 21.24
CA LEU A 77 10.77 -20.10 21.67
C LEU A 77 11.23 -19.03 20.67
N ASP A 78 12.43 -19.12 20.12
CA ASP A 78 12.95 -18.20 19.10
C ASP A 78 12.11 -18.25 17.83
N ARG A 79 11.73 -19.46 17.38
CA ARG A 79 10.82 -19.63 16.25
C ARG A 79 9.45 -18.99 16.53
N ARG A 80 8.86 -19.27 17.69
CA ARG A 80 7.55 -18.71 18.08
C ARG A 80 7.60 -17.20 18.26
N TYR A 81 8.70 -16.66 18.75
CA TYR A 81 8.92 -15.22 18.88
C TYR A 81 8.89 -14.55 17.50
N ALA A 82 9.62 -15.09 16.53
CA ALA A 82 9.63 -14.57 15.17
C ALA A 82 8.22 -14.60 14.54
N GLU A 83 7.49 -15.70 14.71
CA GLU A 83 6.10 -15.84 14.24
C GLU A 83 5.16 -14.82 14.91
N ALA A 84 5.28 -14.63 16.23
CA ALA A 84 4.46 -13.68 16.98
C ALA A 84 4.75 -12.22 16.59
N ALA A 85 6.03 -11.86 16.47
CA ALA A 85 6.46 -10.52 16.09
C ALA A 85 5.99 -10.16 14.66
N GLU A 86 6.08 -11.11 13.74
CA GLU A 86 5.58 -10.93 12.37
C GLU A 86 4.05 -10.75 12.35
N ALA A 87 3.32 -11.59 13.08
CA ALA A 87 1.86 -11.50 13.18
C ALA A 87 1.39 -10.18 13.84
N GLU A 88 2.15 -9.65 14.79
CA GLU A 88 1.92 -8.34 15.40
C GLU A 88 2.16 -7.20 14.40
N ARG A 89 3.26 -7.25 13.64
CA ARG A 89 3.54 -6.27 12.58
C ARG A 89 2.44 -6.26 11.52
N MET A 90 2.07 -7.44 11.00
CA MET A 90 1.03 -7.56 9.96
C MET A 90 -0.32 -7.03 10.45
N ARG A 91 -0.69 -7.28 11.71
CA ARG A 91 -1.90 -6.69 12.30
C ARG A 91 -1.83 -5.16 12.39
N ALA A 92 -0.67 -4.61 12.77
CA ALA A 92 -0.48 -3.17 12.84
C ALA A 92 -0.53 -2.51 11.44
N GLU A 93 0.02 -3.15 10.42
CA GLU A 93 -0.04 -2.68 9.03
C GLU A 93 -1.46 -2.76 8.47
N GLN A 94 -2.16 -3.88 8.71
CA GLN A 94 -3.56 -4.02 8.30
C GLN A 94 -4.44 -2.93 8.93
N ALA A 95 -4.27 -2.64 10.22
CA ALA A 95 -5.02 -1.58 10.89
C ALA A 95 -4.76 -0.19 10.26
N LYS A 96 -3.53 0.09 9.82
CA LYS A 96 -3.22 1.34 9.10
C LYS A 96 -3.88 1.35 7.72
N PHE A 97 -3.87 0.23 7.02
CA PHE A 97 -4.53 0.09 5.72
C PHE A 97 -6.04 0.32 5.84
N ASP A 98 -6.70 -0.35 6.80
CA ASP A 98 -8.13 -0.21 7.04
C ASP A 98 -8.51 1.24 7.34
N ALA A 99 -7.71 1.95 8.14
CA ALA A 99 -7.92 3.37 8.43
C ALA A 99 -7.75 4.29 7.20
N ILE A 100 -6.92 3.90 6.22
CA ILE A 100 -6.79 4.64 4.95
C ILE A 100 -8.00 4.36 4.06
N VAL A 101 -8.44 3.10 3.98
CA VAL A 101 -9.63 2.71 3.22
C VAL A 101 -10.86 3.47 3.72
N GLU A 102 -11.06 3.52 5.04
CA GLU A 102 -12.18 4.25 5.65
C GLU A 102 -12.17 5.75 5.28
N LYS A 103 -10.99 6.38 5.24
CA LYS A 103 -10.85 7.78 4.79
C LYS A 103 -11.20 7.96 3.32
N ILE A 104 -10.78 7.04 2.46
CA ILE A 104 -11.09 7.08 1.02
C ILE A 104 -12.59 6.91 0.82
N GLU A 105 -13.21 5.96 1.51
CA GLU A 105 -14.65 5.71 1.43
C GLU A 105 -15.45 6.92 1.93
N SER A 106 -15.03 7.56 3.03
CA SER A 106 -15.64 8.80 3.53
C SER A 106 -15.53 9.93 2.51
N ALA A 107 -14.33 10.18 1.96
CA ALA A 107 -14.12 11.24 0.97
C ALA A 107 -14.92 10.99 -0.31
N ARG A 108 -15.04 9.73 -0.74
CA ARG A 108 -15.88 9.34 -1.87
C ARG A 108 -17.35 9.60 -1.59
N ALA A 109 -17.83 9.24 -0.40
CA ALA A 109 -19.22 9.49 -0.01
C ALA A 109 -19.55 10.99 0.01
N GLU A 110 -18.63 11.82 0.52
CA GLU A 110 -18.75 13.29 0.48
C GLU A 110 -18.80 13.82 -0.95
N TRP A 111 -17.87 13.37 -1.81
CA TRP A 111 -17.85 13.75 -3.22
C TRP A 111 -19.15 13.38 -3.95
N ASP A 112 -19.62 12.14 -3.78
CA ASP A 112 -20.83 11.64 -4.43
C ASP A 112 -22.07 12.41 -3.96
N ALA A 113 -22.11 12.84 -2.70
CA ALA A 113 -23.20 13.66 -2.16
C ALA A 113 -23.26 15.07 -2.79
N GLU A 114 -22.10 15.66 -3.08
CA GLU A 114 -22.02 17.03 -3.62
C GLU A 114 -21.89 17.07 -5.16
N TYR A 115 -21.71 15.92 -5.81
CA TYR A 115 -21.39 15.82 -7.23
C TYR A 115 -22.35 16.61 -8.13
N ALA A 116 -23.67 16.51 -7.88
CA ALA A 116 -24.66 17.23 -8.67
C ALA A 116 -24.49 18.76 -8.59
N THR A 117 -24.12 19.26 -7.42
CA THR A 117 -23.85 20.69 -7.18
C THR A 117 -22.60 21.13 -7.92
N HIS A 118 -21.52 20.34 -7.82
CA HIS A 118 -20.25 20.59 -8.52
C HIS A 118 -20.43 20.57 -10.04
N ALA A 119 -21.13 19.58 -10.58
CA ALA A 119 -21.43 19.47 -12.01
C ALA A 119 -22.23 20.69 -12.51
N THR A 120 -23.23 21.13 -11.75
CA THR A 120 -24.04 22.31 -12.10
C THR A 120 -23.21 23.60 -12.08
N ALA A 121 -22.33 23.76 -11.08
CA ALA A 121 -21.44 24.91 -11.00
C ALA A 121 -20.46 24.96 -12.18
N LEU A 122 -19.90 23.81 -12.57
CA LEU A 122 -19.00 23.69 -13.72
C LEU A 122 -19.72 24.04 -15.03
N ALA A 123 -20.93 23.51 -15.25
CA ALA A 123 -21.72 23.83 -16.43
C ALA A 123 -21.98 25.34 -16.55
N LYS A 124 -22.33 26.02 -15.45
CA LYS A 124 -22.50 27.48 -15.41
C LYS A 124 -21.22 28.24 -15.73
N LEU A 125 -20.06 27.74 -15.30
CA LEU A 125 -18.77 28.34 -15.62
C LEU A 125 -18.47 28.23 -17.12
N CYS A 126 -18.70 27.05 -17.71
CA CYS A 126 -18.52 26.82 -19.14
C CYS A 126 -19.40 27.76 -19.98
N GLU A 127 -20.66 27.96 -19.60
CA GLU A 127 -21.55 28.91 -20.27
C GLU A 127 -21.01 30.35 -20.20
N LYS A 128 -20.50 30.78 -19.04
CA LYS A 128 -19.86 32.10 -18.90
C LYS A 128 -18.62 32.24 -19.78
N MET A 129 -17.78 31.21 -19.84
CA MET A 129 -16.58 31.22 -20.68
C MET A 129 -16.95 31.28 -22.16
N LYS A 130 -17.95 30.50 -22.59
CA LYS A 130 -18.47 30.55 -23.96
C LYS A 130 -18.99 31.93 -24.30
N ALA A 131 -19.79 32.55 -23.42
CA ALA A 131 -20.28 33.92 -23.62
C ALA A 131 -19.13 34.95 -23.71
N ALA A 132 -18.10 34.82 -22.88
CA ALA A 132 -16.92 35.66 -22.93
C ALA A 132 -16.12 35.49 -24.23
N ASP A 133 -15.95 34.25 -24.70
CA ASP A 133 -15.27 33.93 -25.95
C ASP A 133 -16.03 34.48 -27.16
N PHE A 134 -17.36 34.35 -27.18
CA PHE A 134 -18.20 34.99 -28.20
C PHE A 134 -18.03 36.52 -28.19
N SER A 135 -18.08 37.15 -27.02
CA SER A 135 -17.92 38.60 -26.90
C SER A 135 -16.52 39.08 -27.33
N TYR A 136 -15.48 38.31 -27.03
CA TYR A 136 -14.12 38.58 -27.48
C TYR A 136 -14.00 38.50 -29.01
N ASN A 137 -14.52 37.43 -29.62
CA ASN A 137 -14.51 37.27 -31.08
C ASN A 137 -15.37 38.31 -31.80
N ASP A 138 -16.51 38.69 -31.23
CA ASP A 138 -17.36 39.77 -31.76
C ASP A 138 -16.65 41.12 -31.70
N THR A 139 -16.00 41.42 -30.56
CA THR A 139 -15.18 42.63 -30.41
C THR A 139 -14.01 42.64 -31.40
N LEU A 140 -13.30 41.52 -31.55
CA LEU A 140 -12.24 41.36 -32.54
C LEU A 140 -12.75 41.61 -33.96
N ARG A 141 -13.93 41.10 -34.33
CA ARG A 141 -14.54 41.40 -35.63
C ARG A 141 -14.82 42.88 -35.79
N HIS A 142 -15.36 43.56 -34.79
CA HIS A 142 -15.64 44.99 -34.88
C HIS A 142 -14.37 45.84 -34.95
N VAL A 143 -13.34 45.48 -34.19
CA VAL A 143 -12.05 46.19 -34.17
C VAL A 143 -11.24 45.91 -35.43
N MET A 144 -11.24 44.67 -35.94
CA MET A 144 -10.46 44.27 -37.11
C MET A 144 -11.19 44.48 -38.45
N MET A 145 -12.53 44.40 -38.51
CA MET A 145 -13.31 44.73 -39.72
C MET A 145 -13.53 46.24 -39.90
N GLY A 146 -13.15 47.08 -38.94
CA GLY A 146 -12.96 48.51 -39.17
C GLY A 146 -11.91 48.84 -40.24
N MET A 147 -11.11 47.84 -40.68
CA MET A 147 -10.09 48.00 -41.72
C MET A 147 -10.42 47.34 -43.06
N TYR A 148 -11.46 46.48 -43.15
CA TYR A 148 -11.92 45.88 -44.40
C TYR A 148 -13.44 45.70 -44.38
N VAL A 149 -14.15 46.64 -45.00
CA VAL A 149 -15.60 46.55 -45.24
C VAL A 149 -15.84 45.50 -46.32
N CYS A 150 -16.16 44.28 -45.92
CA CYS A 150 -16.80 43.32 -46.81
C CYS A 150 -18.31 43.36 -46.52
N ASP A 151 -19.07 43.94 -47.44
CA ASP A 151 -20.53 43.95 -47.43
C ASP A 151 -21.08 42.51 -47.42
N THR A 152 -21.64 42.09 -46.28
CA THR A 152 -22.26 40.77 -46.10
C THR A 152 -23.74 40.74 -46.50
N SER A 153 -24.31 41.83 -47.05
CA SER A 153 -25.72 41.84 -47.49
C SER A 153 -26.00 40.94 -48.69
N ARG A 154 -24.96 40.34 -49.28
CA ARG A 154 -25.01 39.39 -50.40
C ARG A 154 -24.71 37.95 -50.01
N TRP A 155 -24.46 37.67 -48.74
CA TRP A 155 -24.20 36.31 -48.29
C TRP A 155 -25.54 35.60 -48.18
N LYS A 156 -25.76 34.61 -49.06
CA LYS A 156 -26.99 33.81 -49.12
C LYS A 156 -27.37 33.35 -47.71
N ASP A 157 -28.67 33.33 -47.41
CA ASP A 157 -29.30 32.89 -46.15
C ASP A 157 -28.86 31.49 -45.64
N ASN A 158 -28.04 30.78 -46.41
CA ASN A 158 -27.42 29.50 -46.09
C ASN A 158 -26.00 29.64 -45.51
N TYR A 159 -25.60 30.81 -45.00
CA TYR A 159 -24.42 30.84 -44.12
C TYR A 159 -24.81 30.11 -42.85
N ASP A 160 -24.52 28.81 -42.86
CA ASP A 160 -24.86 27.87 -41.83
C ASP A 160 -24.41 28.43 -40.48
N ARG A 161 -25.41 28.84 -39.69
CA ARG A 161 -25.23 29.37 -38.33
C ARG A 161 -24.93 28.25 -37.33
N SER A 162 -24.81 27.01 -37.79
CA SER A 162 -24.11 26.00 -37.04
C SER A 162 -22.61 26.32 -37.07
N TRP A 163 -22.18 27.16 -36.12
CA TRP A 163 -20.88 26.94 -35.48
C TRP A 163 -20.99 25.63 -34.68
N ALA A 164 -21.24 24.53 -35.39
CA ALA A 164 -20.99 23.18 -34.97
C ALA A 164 -19.50 22.92 -35.22
N ALA A 165 -18.66 23.61 -34.45
CA ALA A 165 -17.24 23.32 -34.37
C ALA A 165 -16.73 23.66 -32.97
N VAL A 166 -17.40 23.07 -31.99
CA VAL A 166 -16.66 22.32 -30.98
C VAL A 166 -17.24 20.92 -31.02
N THR A 167 -17.00 20.20 -32.12
CA THR A 167 -17.02 18.73 -32.03
C THR A 167 -15.75 18.37 -31.31
N LEU A 168 -15.88 18.32 -30.00
CA LEU A 168 -15.00 17.53 -29.20
C LEU A 168 -14.94 16.13 -29.85
N PRO A 169 -13.78 15.50 -30.18
CA PRO A 169 -13.61 14.06 -29.95
C PRO A 169 -14.36 13.77 -28.67
N ALA A 170 -15.43 12.97 -28.78
CA ALA A 170 -16.39 12.82 -27.71
C ALA A 170 -15.61 12.60 -26.43
N VAL A 171 -16.07 13.02 -25.26
CA VAL A 171 -15.41 12.52 -24.06
C VAL A 171 -16.05 11.17 -23.75
N GLU A 172 -15.55 10.01 -24.22
CA GLU A 172 -14.36 9.75 -25.07
C GLU A 172 -13.12 10.62 -24.64
N GLY A 173 -12.94 10.74 -23.32
CA GLY A 173 -11.78 11.38 -22.67
C GLY A 173 -11.70 12.91 -22.66
N PHE A 174 -11.44 13.56 -23.79
CA PHE A 174 -11.18 15.01 -23.88
C PHE A 174 -10.83 15.35 -25.32
N PRO A 175 -11.10 16.59 -25.73
CA PRO A 175 -10.25 17.17 -26.75
C PRO A 175 -9.95 18.64 -26.57
N GLY A 176 -8.66 18.89 -26.55
CA GLY A 176 -8.05 19.63 -27.63
C GLY A 176 -8.50 21.08 -27.77
N TRP A 177 -7.94 21.91 -26.90
CA TRP A 177 -7.61 23.28 -27.29
C TRP A 177 -6.59 23.24 -28.43
N GLY A 178 -6.92 23.89 -29.55
CA GLY A 178 -5.98 24.32 -30.58
C GLY A 178 -6.01 23.54 -31.89
N SER A 179 -6.43 24.19 -32.97
CA SER A 179 -5.74 24.12 -34.26
C SER A 179 -6.17 25.28 -35.16
N TYR A 180 -5.32 26.30 -35.20
CA TYR A 180 -5.11 27.08 -36.41
C TYR A 180 -4.38 26.11 -37.37
N TYR A 181 -4.97 25.80 -38.53
CA TYR A 181 -4.49 24.85 -39.56
C TYR A 181 -4.80 23.36 -39.38
N ASP A 182 -5.99 22.92 -39.82
CA ASP A 182 -6.14 21.58 -40.45
C ASP A 182 -7.28 21.55 -41.47
N THR A 183 -7.18 22.43 -42.47
CA THR A 183 -7.78 22.17 -43.78
C THR A 183 -7.10 20.93 -44.38
N VAL A 184 -7.84 19.85 -44.66
CA VAL A 184 -7.84 19.06 -45.93
C VAL A 184 -8.46 17.64 -45.81
N ALA A 185 -8.68 17.05 -44.62
CA ALA A 185 -8.96 15.60 -44.58
C ALA A 185 -10.42 15.12 -44.84
N GLU A 186 -11.47 15.94 -44.66
CA GLU A 186 -12.87 15.44 -44.76
C GLU A 186 -13.65 15.90 -46.01
N ASN A 187 -12.99 16.50 -46.99
CA ASN A 187 -13.65 16.88 -48.25
C ASN A 187 -13.83 15.73 -49.27
N LYS A 188 -13.44 14.49 -48.95
CA LYS A 188 -13.55 13.35 -49.89
C LYS A 188 -14.80 12.48 -49.75
N ALA A 189 -15.51 12.48 -48.62
CA ALA A 189 -16.68 11.62 -48.44
C ALA A 189 -18.00 12.29 -48.90
N TYR A 190 -18.10 13.62 -48.89
CA TYR A 190 -19.35 14.30 -49.24
C TYR A 190 -19.52 14.52 -50.75
N HIS A 191 -18.42 14.71 -51.51
CA HIS A 191 -18.50 14.92 -52.96
C HIS A 191 -18.83 13.67 -53.80
N ALA A 192 -18.62 12.46 -53.27
CA ALA A 192 -18.92 11.22 -53.99
C ALA A 192 -20.41 10.82 -53.94
N SER A 193 -21.22 11.41 -53.05
CA SER A 193 -22.65 11.09 -52.89
C SER A 193 -23.61 12.00 -53.67
N MET A 194 -23.09 13.06 -54.32
CA MET A 194 -23.89 14.05 -55.06
C MET A 194 -23.68 14.00 -56.59
N GLN A 195 -23.06 12.96 -57.12
CA GLN A 195 -22.91 12.74 -58.58
C GLN A 195 -23.62 11.47 -59.10
N SER A 196 -24.67 10.99 -58.41
CA SER A 196 -25.65 10.03 -58.98
C SER A 196 -26.96 10.74 -59.32
#